data_AF-A0A653RUY4-F1
#
_entry.id   AF-A0A653RUY4-F1
#
_cell.length_a   1.000
_cell.length_b   1.000
_cell.length_c   1.000
_cell.angle_alpha   90.00
_cell.angle_beta   90.00
_cell.angle_gamma   90.00
#
_symmetry.space_group_name_H-M   'P 1'
#
loop_
_entity.id
_entity.type
_entity.pdbx_description
1 polymer ?
#
loop_
_entity_poly.entity_id
_entity_poly.type
_entity_poly.pdbx_seq_one_letter_code
_entity_poly.pdbx_strand_id
1 'polypeptide(L)'
;MAHHYDVGDQVSLAFGFHDQNAVGLYTVTRRLPSLVDSEPQYRVRGLDDRERVIGEAQINGSAGQRNADRPARSRRQNNPITEMFNPLGIEKK
;
A
#
# COMPACT_ATOMS: atom_id res chain seq x y z
N MET A 1 8.15 20.66 -3.48
CA MET A 1 6.95 19.79 -3.58
C MET A 1 7.04 18.70 -2.52
N ALA A 2 5.91 18.31 -1.94
CA ALA A 2 5.86 17.17 -1.02
C ALA A 2 5.74 15.87 -1.82
N HIS A 3 6.48 14.84 -1.44
CA HIS A 3 6.26 13.50 -1.96
C HIS A 3 4.95 12.97 -1.38
N HIS A 4 4.01 12.54 -2.22
CA HIS A 4 2.77 11.93 -1.73
C HIS A 4 2.95 10.47 -1.36
N TYR A 5 3.99 9.79 -1.85
CA TYR A 5 4.25 8.37 -1.60
C TYR A 5 5.55 8.15 -0.80
N ASP A 6 5.51 7.17 0.11
CA ASP A 6 6.64 6.81 0.96
C ASP A 6 7.21 5.44 0.60
N VAL A 7 8.43 5.18 1.09
CA VAL A 7 9.10 3.89 0.88
C VAL A 7 8.31 2.77 1.58
N GLY A 8 8.01 1.71 0.84
CA GLY A 8 7.17 0.58 1.27
C GLY A 8 5.72 0.66 0.80
N ASP A 9 5.28 1.80 0.24
CA ASP A 9 3.93 1.91 -0.31
C ASP A 9 3.78 1.06 -1.57
N GLN A 10 2.62 0.41 -1.72
CA GLN A 10 2.25 -0.30 -2.94
C GLN A 10 1.39 0.59 -3.82
N VAL A 11 1.79 0.73 -5.08
CA VAL A 11 1.14 1.60 -6.07
C VAL A 11 0.83 0.81 -7.33
N SER A 12 -0.28 1.13 -7.98
CA SER A 12 -0.60 0.65 -9.32
C SER A 12 -0.22 1.72 -10.35
N LEU A 13 0.20 1.30 -11.53
CA LEU A 13 0.63 2.22 -12.58
C LEU A 13 -0.50 2.43 -13.60
N ALA A 14 -0.66 3.65 -14.08
CA ALA A 14 -1.63 4.00 -15.12
C ALA A 14 -1.21 3.48 -16.51
N PHE A 15 0.11 3.44 -16.77
CA PHE A 15 0.69 2.93 -17.99
C PHE A 15 2.05 2.26 -17.72
N GLY A 16 2.35 1.25 -18.53
CA GLY A 16 3.51 0.39 -18.37
C GLY A 16 4.82 1.04 -18.79
N PHE A 17 5.89 0.26 -18.67
CA PHE A 17 7.21 0.56 -19.19
C PHE A 17 7.39 -0.02 -20.59
N HIS A 18 8.49 0.36 -21.25
CA HIS A 18 8.83 -0.17 -22.57
C HIS A 18 8.97 -1.71 -22.59
N ASP A 19 9.44 -2.29 -21.48
CA ASP A 19 9.69 -3.73 -21.34
C ASP A 19 8.63 -4.48 -20.51
N GLN A 20 7.69 -3.77 -19.86
CA GLN A 20 6.80 -4.36 -18.86
C GLN A 20 5.43 -3.64 -18.84
N ASN A 21 4.33 -4.38 -18.87
CA ASN A 21 2.99 -3.77 -18.74
C ASN A 21 2.75 -3.22 -17.31
N ALA A 22 1.86 -2.24 -17.17
CA ALA A 22 1.47 -1.62 -15.88
C ALA A 22 0.66 -2.55 -14.95
N VAL A 23 0.44 -3.80 -15.35
CA VAL A 23 -0.39 -4.75 -14.61
C VAL A 23 0.28 -5.14 -13.30
N GLY A 24 -0.46 -5.00 -12.20
CA GLY A 24 -0.04 -5.41 -10.86
C GLY A 24 0.31 -4.25 -9.94
N LEU A 25 0.80 -4.61 -8.76
CA LEU A 25 1.26 -3.67 -7.74
C LEU A 25 2.78 -3.56 -7.77
N TYR A 26 3.27 -2.36 -7.57
CA TYR A 26 4.67 -2.02 -7.50
C TYR A 26 4.96 -1.41 -6.13
N THR A 27 6.07 -1.81 -5.50
CA THR A 27 6.45 -1.30 -4.18
C THR A 27 7.43 -0.15 -4.35
N VAL A 28 7.16 1.01 -3.73
CA VAL A 28 8.08 2.14 -3.70
C VAL A 28 9.31 1.76 -2.87
N THR A 29 10.48 1.66 -3.50
CA THR A 29 11.73 1.31 -2.83
C THR A 29 12.55 2.54 -2.44
N ARG A 30 12.37 3.67 -3.15
CA ARG A 30 13.10 4.92 -2.86
C ARG A 30 12.37 6.14 -3.41
N ARG A 31 12.41 7.25 -2.66
CA ARG A 31 12.06 8.58 -3.15
C ARG A 31 13.27 9.23 -3.81
N LEU A 32 13.09 9.78 -4.99
CA LEU A 32 14.17 10.48 -5.69
C LEU A 32 14.09 11.98 -5.40
N PRO A 33 15.23 12.68 -5.29
CA PRO A 33 15.22 14.12 -5.13
C PRO A 33 14.59 14.76 -6.37
N SER A 34 13.48 15.48 -6.19
CA SER A 34 12.93 16.34 -7.24
C SER A 34 13.63 17.70 -7.19
N LEU A 35 13.94 18.27 -8.35
CA LEU A 35 14.38 19.66 -8.42
C LEU A 35 13.21 20.58 -8.04
N VAL A 36 13.51 21.83 -7.68
CA VAL A 36 12.48 22.86 -7.41
C VAL A 36 11.57 22.96 -8.65
N ASP A 37 10.25 22.95 -8.42
CA ASP A 37 9.19 22.91 -9.45
C ASP A 37 9.14 21.66 -10.36
N SER A 38 9.81 20.58 -9.97
CA SER A 38 9.73 19.30 -10.69
C SER A 38 8.72 18.33 -10.08
N GLU A 39 8.16 17.49 -10.94
CA GLU A 39 7.35 16.35 -10.52
C GLU A 39 8.14 15.42 -9.58
N PRO A 40 7.57 15.01 -8.43
CA PRO A 40 8.17 13.99 -7.58
C PRO A 40 8.40 12.69 -8.34
N GLN A 41 9.61 12.13 -8.18
CA GLN A 41 9.96 10.85 -8.79
C GLN A 41 10.20 9.79 -7.73
N TYR A 42 9.87 8.55 -8.09
CA TYR A 42 9.96 7.39 -7.22
C TYR A 42 10.67 6.25 -7.94
N ARG A 43 11.42 5.46 -7.19
CA ARG A 43 11.86 4.13 -7.60
C ARG A 43 10.85 3.11 -7.09
N VAL A 44 10.41 2.25 -7.98
CA VAL A 44 9.47 1.17 -7.67
C VAL A 44 10.00 -0.18 -8.11
N ARG A 45 9.60 -1.25 -7.41
CA ARG A 45 9.96 -2.64 -7.71
C ARG A 45 8.69 -3.45 -7.96
N GLY A 46 8.62 -4.11 -9.11
CA GLY A 46 7.53 -5.00 -9.49
C GLY A 46 7.76 -6.44 -9.03
N LEU A 47 6.85 -7.34 -9.41
CA LEU A 47 6.97 -8.79 -9.18
C LEU A 47 8.15 -9.43 -9.91
N ASP A 48 8.62 -8.77 -10.97
CA ASP A 48 9.81 -9.16 -11.72
C ASP A 48 11.11 -8.78 -11.01
N ASP A 49 11.02 -8.25 -9.78
CA ASP A 49 12.14 -7.93 -8.89
C ASP A 49 13.03 -6.77 -9.37
N ARG A 50 12.74 -6.20 -10.55
CA ARG A 50 13.48 -5.08 -11.12
C ARG A 50 13.00 -3.73 -10.60
N GLU A 51 13.96 -2.85 -10.32
CA GLU A 51 13.69 -1.47 -9.96
C GLU A 51 13.54 -0.59 -11.20
N ARG A 52 12.53 0.29 -11.20
CA ARG A 52 12.27 1.26 -12.27
C ARG A 52 11.96 2.63 -11.68
N VAL A 53 12.26 3.68 -12.44
CA VAL A 53 11.95 5.06 -12.06
C VAL A 53 10.63 5.46 -12.69
N ILE A 54 9.75 6.06 -11.89
CA ILE A 54 8.45 6.60 -12.30
C ILE A 54 8.26 8.02 -11.78
N GLY A 55 7.48 8.81 -12.51
CA GLY A 55 6.88 10.04 -11.99
C GLY A 55 5.60 9.75 -11.19
N GLU A 56 5.21 10.69 -10.34
CA GLU A 56 3.94 10.65 -9.61
C GLU A 56 2.71 10.54 -10.54
N ALA A 57 2.73 11.20 -11.69
CA ALA A 57 1.67 11.20 -12.69
C ALA A 57 1.46 9.84 -13.36
N GLN A 58 2.45 8.93 -13.25
CA GLN A 58 2.33 7.56 -13.75
C GLN A 58 1.59 6.64 -12.75
N ILE A 59 1.37 7.08 -11.51
CA ILE A 59 0.65 6.29 -10.50
C ILE A 59 -0.86 6.49 -10.67
N ASN A 60 -1.61 5.39 -10.72
CA ASN A 60 -3.07 5.44 -10.73
C ASN A 60 -3.57 6.07 -9.41
N GLY A 61 -4.40 7.11 -9.51
CA GLY A 61 -5.03 7.76 -8.35
C GLY A 61 -4.27 8.94 -7.77
N SER A 62 -3.61 9.75 -8.61
CA SER A 62 -2.97 11.01 -8.19
C SER A 62 -3.90 11.87 -7.32
N ALA A 63 -3.41 12.16 -6.11
CA ALA A 63 -3.90 13.09 -5.07
C ALA A 63 -5.25 12.85 -4.36
N GLY A 64 -6.05 11.84 -4.72
CA GLY A 64 -7.43 11.71 -4.18
C GLY A 64 -7.73 10.52 -3.26
N GLN A 65 -7.02 9.39 -3.39
CA GLN A 65 -7.53 8.11 -2.88
C GLN A 65 -6.88 7.56 -1.60
N ARG A 66 -5.87 8.25 -1.03
CA ARG A 66 -5.19 7.79 0.21
C ARG A 66 -6.07 7.74 1.47
N ASN A 67 -7.30 8.25 1.43
CA ASN A 67 -8.25 8.09 2.54
C ASN A 67 -9.10 6.81 2.47
N ALA A 68 -9.07 6.05 1.37
CA ALA A 68 -9.90 4.85 1.22
C ALA A 68 -9.18 3.53 1.54
N ASP A 69 -7.86 3.45 1.29
CA ASP A 69 -7.13 2.17 1.31
C ASP A 69 -6.05 2.07 2.39
N ARG A 70 -6.13 2.89 3.45
CA ARG A 70 -5.41 2.53 4.68
C ARG A 70 -6.27 1.48 5.37
N PRO A 71 -5.93 0.16 5.36
CA PRO A 71 -6.52 -0.71 6.34
C PRO A 71 -6.12 -0.10 7.66
N ALA A 72 -7.11 0.39 8.40
CA ALA A 72 -6.91 0.77 9.77
C ALA A 72 -6.27 -0.45 10.42
N ARG A 73 -4.96 -0.40 10.65
CA ARG A 73 -4.32 -1.18 11.71
C ARG A 73 -4.83 -0.56 13.00
N SER A 74 -6.14 -0.69 13.24
CA SER A 74 -6.80 -0.57 14.53
C SER A 74 -6.36 -1.80 15.30
N ARG A 75 -5.12 -1.69 15.78
CA ARG A 75 -4.73 -2.03 17.14
C ARG A 75 -5.86 -2.76 17.89
N ARG A 76 -5.70 -4.09 17.98
CA ARG A 76 -6.29 -4.99 18.99
C ARG A 76 -7.49 -4.43 19.75
N GLN A 77 -8.69 -4.85 19.39
CA GLN A 77 -9.77 -4.94 20.37
C GLN A 77 -9.89 -6.41 20.74
N ASN A 78 -9.40 -6.73 21.94
CA ASN A 78 -9.73 -7.95 22.64
C ASN A 78 -11.25 -8.12 22.60
N ASN A 79 -11.73 -9.29 22.18
CA ASN A 79 -13.13 -9.70 22.31
C ASN A 79 -13.30 -10.38 23.67
N PRO A 80 -13.97 -9.79 24.69
CA PRO A 80 -14.28 -10.48 25.94
C PRO A 80 -15.66 -11.16 25.95
N ILE A 81 -16.46 -11.07 24.88
CA ILE A 81 -17.84 -11.61 24.89
C ILE A 81 -17.89 -13.09 24.45
N THR A 82 -16.91 -13.57 23.69
CA THR A 82 -16.91 -14.94 23.16
C THR A 82 -16.49 -15.99 24.20
N GLU A 83 -15.80 -15.62 25.28
CA GLU A 83 -15.42 -16.55 26.37
C GLU A 83 -16.49 -16.74 27.45
N MET A 84 -17.68 -16.13 27.33
CA MET A 84 -18.78 -16.37 28.27
C MET A 84 -19.66 -17.58 27.91
N PHE A 85 -19.51 -18.13 26.70
CA PHE A 85 -20.30 -19.27 26.23
C PHE A 85 -19.43 -20.51 26.10
N ASN A 86 -19.40 -21.29 27.19
CA ASN A 86 -18.78 -22.61 27.39
C ASN A 86 -17.37 -22.54 27.99
N PRO A 87 -17.21 -23.04 29.23
CA PRO A 87 -17.41 -24.48 29.42
C PRO A 87 -18.10 -24.85 30.75
N LEU A 88 -18.98 -25.85 30.70
CA LEU A 88 -19.01 -27.01 31.61
C LEU A 88 -20.29 -27.81 31.33
N GLY A 89 -20.11 -28.96 30.67
CA GLY A 89 -21.02 -30.08 30.85
C GLY A 89 -20.94 -30.61 32.29
N ILE A 90 -21.72 -31.68 32.53
CA ILE A 90 -21.97 -32.43 33.79
C ILE A 90 -23.24 -31.89 34.48
N GLU A 91 -24.23 -32.66 34.92
CA GLU A 91 -24.67 -34.05 34.78
C GLU A 91 -26.02 -34.12 35.56
N LYS A 92 -26.97 -34.95 35.10
CA LYS A 92 -28.07 -35.66 35.81
C LYS A 92 -28.75 -34.97 37.01
N LYS A 93 -30.09 -34.89 37.04
CA LYS A 93 -30.99 -36.03 37.31
C LYS A 93 -32.44 -35.56 37.20
#